data_AF-A0A2V8SU36-F1
#
_entry.id   AF-A0A2V8SU36-F1
#
_cell.length_a   1.000
_cell.length_b   1.000
_cell.length_c   1.000
_cell.angle_alpha   90.00
_cell.angle_beta   90.00
_cell.angle_gamma   90.00
#
_symmetry.space_group_name_H-M   'P 1'
#
loop_
_entity.id
_entity.type
_entity.pdbx_description
1 polymer ?
#
loop_
_entity_poly.entity_id
_entity_poly.type
_entity_poly.pdbx_seq_one_letter_code
_entity_poly.pdbx_strand_id
1 'polypeptide(L)'
;VVLLDFWATWCGPCRETIPRINALSRKYKDRGLVVLGLTEFEGNVEGRDVTRAEELDYLRQFKRKQSISYGFGVSDDTKTRHTYGI
;
A
#
# COMPACT_ATOMS: atom_id res chain seq x y z
N VAL A 1 15.98 -8.09 -7.30
CA VAL A 1 15.53 -8.24 -5.89
C VAL A 1 14.15 -7.60 -5.79
N VAL A 2 13.25 -8.15 -4.98
CA VAL A 2 11.92 -7.58 -4.74
C VAL A 2 11.79 -7.16 -3.28
N LEU A 3 11.33 -5.93 -3.05
CA LEU A 3 10.92 -5.44 -1.74
C LEU A 3 9.38 -5.40 -1.70
N LEU A 4 8.81 -6.09 -0.72
CA LEU A 4 7.38 -6.02 -0.43
C LEU A 4 7.14 -4.96 0.64
N ASP A 5 6.17 -4.08 0.38
CA ASP A 5 5.72 -3.05 1.32
C ASP A 5 4.27 -3.33 1.72
N PHE A 6 4.07 -3.79 2.95
CA PHE A 6 2.75 -4.03 3.51
C PHE A 6 2.28 -2.75 4.20
N TRP A 7 1.15 -2.21 3.76
CA TRP A 7 0.60 -0.96 4.30
C TRP A 7 -0.92 -1.00 4.36
N ALA A 8 -1.47 -0.10 5.18
CA ALA A 8 -2.88 0.21 5.25
C ALA A 8 -3.09 1.73 5.34
N THR A 9 -4.28 2.21 4.98
CA THR A 9 -4.54 3.67 4.91
C THR A 9 -4.54 4.34 6.27
N TRP A 10 -4.92 3.60 7.31
CA TRP A 10 -4.89 4.01 8.72
C TRP A 10 -3.54 3.80 9.39
N CYS A 11 -2.60 3.09 8.75
CA CYS A 11 -1.30 2.78 9.35
C CYS A 11 -0.39 4.03 9.39
N GLY A 12 -0.31 4.68 10.55
CA GLY A 12 0.55 5.84 10.79
C GLY A 12 2.02 5.59 10.45
N PRO A 13 2.68 4.56 11.04
CA PRO A 13 4.07 4.24 10.76
C PRO A 13 4.34 3.95 9.28
N CYS A 14 3.42 3.30 8.57
CA CYS A 14 3.55 3.03 7.14
C CYS A 14 3.65 4.33 6.33
N ARG A 15 2.87 5.35 6.71
CA ARG A 15 2.90 6.66 6.04
C ARG A 15 4.24 7.37 6.21
N GLU A 16 4.90 7.18 7.36
CA GLU A 16 6.24 7.72 7.63
C GLU A 16 7.34 6.99 6.85
N THR A 17 7.14 5.70 6.53
CA THR A 17 8.13 4.90 5.78
C THR A 17 8.04 5.09 4.27
N ILE A 18 6.88 5.44 3.71
CA ILE A 18 6.67 5.64 2.26
C ILE A 18 7.76 6.53 1.60
N PRO A 19 8.12 7.72 2.12
CA PRO A 19 9.16 8.55 1.51
C PRO A 19 10.52 7.86 1.43
N ARG A 20 10.86 7.03 2.43
CA ARG A 20 12.11 6.27 2.50
C ARG A 20 12.10 5.13 1.48
N ILE A 21 10.99 4.40 1.37
CA ILE A 21 10.83 3.33 0.38
C ILE A 21 10.87 3.90 -1.05
N ASN A 22 10.21 5.03 -1.29
CA ASN A 22 10.30 5.76 -2.55
C ASN A 22 11.74 6.15 -2.90
N ALA A 23 12.53 6.60 -1.92
CA ALA A 23 13.94 6.93 -2.12
C ALA A 23 14.79 5.69 -2.46
N LEU A 24 14.53 4.56 -1.80
CA LEU A 24 15.18 3.28 -2.13
C LEU A 24 14.81 2.80 -3.53
N SER A 25 13.52 2.86 -3.87
CA SER A 25 13.01 2.52 -5.21
C SER A 25 13.75 3.32 -6.29
N ARG A 26 13.85 4.64 -6.14
CA ARG A 26 14.59 5.49 -7.10
C ARG A 26 16.08 5.17 -7.15
N LYS A 27 16.73 4.99 -5.99
CA LYS A 27 18.18 4.77 -5.91
C LYS A 27 18.62 3.45 -6.55
N TYR A 28 17.80 2.42 -6.46
CA TYR A 28 18.16 1.06 -6.86
C TYR A 28 17.37 0.54 -8.07
N LYS A 29 16.50 1.35 -8.68
CA LYS A 29 15.72 0.97 -9.88
C LYS A 29 16.61 0.41 -10.98
N ASP A 30 17.68 1.11 -11.34
CA ASP A 30 18.58 0.71 -12.42
C ASP A 30 19.50 -0.47 -12.03
N ARG A 31 19.46 -0.89 -10.76
CA ARG A 31 20.15 -2.08 -10.24
C ARG A 31 19.19 -3.27 -10.07
N GLY A 32 17.98 -3.19 -10.63
CA GLY A 32 17.01 -4.28 -10.61
C GLY A 32 16.26 -4.45 -9.28
N LEU A 33 16.15 -3.40 -8.46
CA LEU A 33 15.20 -3.39 -7.35
C LEU A 33 13.78 -3.12 -7.86
N VAL A 34 12.86 -4.03 -7.53
CA VAL A 34 11.41 -3.86 -7.73
C VAL A 34 10.76 -3.68 -6.36
N VAL A 35 9.86 -2.71 -6.25
CA VAL A 35 9.04 -2.51 -5.05
C VAL A 35 7.58 -2.79 -5.40
N LEU A 36 6.90 -3.58 -4.59
CA LEU A 36 5.47 -3.89 -4.73
C LEU A 36 4.78 -3.67 -3.39
N GLY A 37 3.73 -2.84 -3.41
CA GLY A 37 2.87 -2.64 -2.25
C GLY A 37 1.82 -3.76 -2.13
N LEU A 38 1.43 -4.10 -0.91
CA LEU A 38 0.31 -4.98 -0.61
C LEU A 38 -0.55 -4.35 0.48
N THR A 39 -1.85 -4.26 0.21
CA THR A 39 -2.88 -3.79 1.15
C THR A 39 -4.04 -4.79 1.15
N GLU A 40 -4.89 -4.71 2.15
CA GLU A 40 -6.14 -5.47 2.25
C GLU A 40 -7.33 -4.63 1.77
N PHE A 41 -8.37 -5.30 1.29
CA PHE A 41 -9.70 -4.70 1.14
C PHE A 41 -10.42 -4.70 2.49
N GLU A 42 -10.74 -3.53 3.01
CA GLU A 42 -11.31 -3.37 4.36
C GLU A 42 -12.85 -3.29 4.34
N GLY A 43 -13.46 -2.97 3.20
CA GLY A 43 -14.91 -2.77 3.04
C GLY A 43 -15.46 -1.53 3.74
N ASN A 44 -14.60 -0.79 4.44
CA ASN A 44 -14.94 0.41 5.17
C ASN A 44 -13.83 1.45 4.99
N VAL A 45 -14.22 2.68 4.67
CA VAL A 45 -13.32 3.82 4.54
C VAL A 45 -13.82 4.93 5.44
N GLU A 46 -13.00 5.35 6.40
CA GLU A 46 -13.31 6.46 7.33
C GLU A 46 -14.67 6.31 8.04
N GLY A 47 -15.06 5.07 8.38
CA GLY A 47 -16.32 4.79 9.08
C GLY A 47 -17.53 4.62 8.15
N ARG A 48 -17.34 4.62 6.83
CA ARG A 48 -18.39 4.37 5.84
C ARG A 48 -18.15 3.05 5.11
N ASP A 49 -19.18 2.22 5.03
CA ASP A 49 -19.14 1.00 4.22
C ASP A 49 -19.11 1.35 2.73
N VAL A 50 -18.22 0.67 2.00
CA VAL A 50 -17.95 0.95 0.59
C VAL A 50 -17.89 -0.34 -0.21
N THR A 51 -18.24 -0.22 -1.49
CA THR A 51 -18.01 -1.28 -2.47
C THR A 51 -16.53 -1.41 -2.78
N ARG A 52 -16.14 -2.55 -3.34
CA ARG A 52 -14.78 -2.78 -3.83
C ARG A 52 -14.31 -1.73 -4.84
N ALA A 53 -15.20 -1.28 -5.73
CA ALA A 53 -14.85 -0.26 -6.71
C ALA A 53 -14.56 1.09 -6.05
N GLU A 54 -15.39 1.50 -5.09
CA GLU A 54 -15.21 2.73 -4.32
C GLU A 54 -13.93 2.69 -3.49
N GLU A 55 -13.64 1.57 -2.82
CA GLU A 55 -12.39 1.43 -2.05
C GLU A 55 -11.15 1.41 -2.95
N LEU A 56 -11.20 0.74 -4.11
CA LEU A 56 -10.10 0.79 -5.07
C LEU A 56 -9.81 2.22 -5.54
N ASP A 57 -10.84 3.02 -5.76
CA ASP A 57 -10.67 4.44 -6.10
C ASP A 57 -10.10 5.24 -4.93
N TYR A 58 -10.53 4.96 -3.70
CA TYR A 58 -9.94 5.54 -2.50
C TYR A 58 -8.46 5.18 -2.35
N LEU A 59 -8.07 3.91 -2.53
CA LEU A 59 -6.68 3.46 -2.48
C LEU A 59 -5.81 4.11 -3.56
N ARG A 60 -6.35 4.32 -4.78
CA ARG A 60 -5.67 5.09 -5.84
C ARG A 60 -5.46 6.55 -5.45
N GLN A 61 -6.45 7.17 -4.79
CA GLN A 61 -6.33 8.52 -4.25
C GLN A 61 -5.29 8.59 -3.13
N PHE A 62 -5.28 7.63 -2.21
CA PHE A 62 -4.31 7.51 -1.14
C PHE A 62 -2.88 7.39 -1.70
N LYS A 63 -2.65 6.49 -2.67
CA LYS A 63 -1.37 6.36 -3.38
C LYS A 63 -0.88 7.69 -3.93
N ARG A 64 -1.76 8.46 -4.57
CA ARG A 64 -1.44 9.81 -5.07
C ARG A 64 -1.09 10.76 -3.93
N LYS A 65 -1.92 10.82 -2.88
CA LYS A 65 -1.75 11.72 -1.72
C LYS A 65 -0.43 11.46 -0.97
N GLN A 66 -0.07 10.18 -0.78
CA GLN A 66 1.19 9.80 -0.14
C GLN A 66 2.37 9.73 -1.11
N SER A 67 2.16 10.05 -2.40
CA SER A 67 3.19 9.99 -3.44
C SER A 67 3.87 8.61 -3.56
N ILE A 68 3.14 7.51 -3.35
CA ILE A 68 3.67 6.15 -3.49
C ILE A 68 4.07 5.92 -4.96
N SER A 69 5.36 5.65 -5.19
CA SER A 69 5.93 5.57 -6.55
C SER A 69 5.81 4.19 -7.21
N TYR A 70 5.37 3.18 -6.47
CA TYR A 70 5.28 1.79 -6.91
C TYR A 70 3.81 1.33 -7.07
N GLY A 71 3.61 0.23 -7.79
CA GLY A 71 2.30 -0.42 -7.88
C GLY A 71 1.96 -1.17 -6.59
N PHE A 72 0.68 -1.53 -6.42
CA PHE A 72 0.23 -2.33 -5.29
C PHE A 72 -0.84 -3.35 -5.71
N GLY A 73 -0.90 -4.45 -4.96
CA GLY A 73 -2.00 -5.41 -4.99
C GLY A 73 -2.93 -5.21 -3.80
N VAL A 74 -4.20 -5.61 -3.96
CA VAL A 74 -5.21 -5.60 -2.90
C VAL A 74 -5.64 -7.05 -2.66
N SER A 75 -5.49 -7.53 -1.42
CA SER A 75 -5.95 -8.87 -1.02
C SER A 75 -7.46 -8.89 -0.78
N ASP A 76 -8.09 -10.01 -1.11
CA ASP A 76 -9.51 -10.29 -0.88
C ASP A 76 -9.78 -11.04 0.42
N ASP A 77 -8.72 -11.42 1.13
CA ASP A 77 -8.81 -12.14 2.40
C ASP A 77 -8.06 -11.42 3.53
N THR A 78 -8.47 -11.77 4.75
CA THR A 78 -7.90 -11.23 5.99
C THR A 78 -6.54 -11.82 6.35
N LYS A 79 -5.97 -12.70 5.51
CA LYS A 79 -4.69 -13.34 5.86
C LYS A 79 -3.56 -12.33 5.88
N THR A 80 -3.67 -11.26 5.09
CA THR A 80 -2.67 -10.19 5.08
C THR A 80 -2.61 -9.53 6.45
N ARG A 81 -3.76 -9.15 7.03
CA ARG A 81 -3.84 -8.67 8.40
C ARG A 81 -3.36 -9.65 9.45
N HIS A 82 -3.81 -10.89 9.37
CA HIS A 82 -3.43 -11.91 10.35
C HIS A 82 -1.93 -12.23 10.34
N THR A 83 -1.29 -12.16 9.18
CA THR A 83 0.12 -12.56 9.02
C THR A 83 1.08 -11.39 9.20
N TYR A 84 0.71 -10.21 8.71
CA TYR A 84 1.62 -9.05 8.62
C TYR A 84 1.18 -7.87 9.48
N GLY A 85 0.01 -7.94 10.13
CA GLY A 85 -0.47 -6.92 11.06
C GLY A 85 -0.92 -5.61 10.41
N ILE A 86 -1.23 -5.64 9.12
CA ILE A 86 -1.75 -4.51 8.34
C ILE A 86 -3.23 -4.62 8.02
#